data_AF-A0A7J0CES6-F1
#
_entry.id   AF-A0A7J0CES6-F1
#
_cell.length_a   1.000
_cell.length_b   1.000
_cell.length_c   1.000
_cell.angle_alpha   90.00
_cell.angle_beta   90.00
_cell.angle_gamma   90.00
#
_symmetry.space_group_name_H-M   'P 1'
#
loop_
_entity.id
_entity.type
_entity.pdbx_description
1 polymer ?
#
loop_
_entity_poly.entity_id
_entity_poly.type
_entity_poly.pdbx_seq_one_letter_code
_entity_poly.pdbx_strand_id
1 'polypeptide(L)' 'MLIGDIAADVHAARAAGAEGVLVPNTATRPEEIAAEAEPAHDVLSAVLRLLARPAPASRTHRRPA' A
#
# COMPACT_ATOMS: atom_id res chain seq x y z
N MET A 1 4.23 0.85 -4.90
CA MET A 1 3.62 0.61 -3.59
C MET A 1 3.52 1.95 -2.90
N LEU A 2 2.50 2.14 -2.08
CA LEU A 2 2.33 3.30 -1.21
C LEU A 2 1.92 2.81 0.19
N ILE A 3 2.45 3.46 1.21
CA ILE A 3 2.01 3.31 2.60
C ILE A 3 1.38 4.64 2.98
N GLY A 4 0.17 4.61 3.53
CA GLY A 4 -0.57 5.80 3.91
C GLY A 4 -1.43 5.55 5.14
N ASP A 5 -1.90 6.61 5.78
CA ASP A 5 -2.63 6.56 7.05
C ASP A 5 -4.15 6.73 6.88
N ILE A 6 -4.61 7.07 5.67
CA ILE A 6 -6.03 7.23 5.34
C ILE A 6 -6.42 6.39 4.12
N ALA A 7 -7.72 6.13 3.98
CA ALA A 7 -8.26 5.38 2.86
C ALA A 7 -7.95 6.04 1.50
N ALA A 8 -7.81 7.37 1.47
CA ALA A 8 -7.49 8.10 0.24
C ALA A 8 -6.14 7.69 -0.37
N ASP A 9 -5.12 7.43 0.45
CA ASP A 9 -3.81 6.98 -0.03
C ASP A 9 -3.92 5.60 -0.68
N VAL A 10 -4.62 4.67 -0.01
CA VAL A 10 -4.83 3.32 -0.53
C VAL A 10 -5.61 3.37 -1.86
N HIS A 11 -6.66 4.20 -1.95
CA HIS A 11 -7.39 4.41 -3.20
C HIS A 11 -6.52 5.01 -4.30
N ALA A 12 -5.70 6.01 -3.98
CA ALA A 12 -4.79 6.63 -4.93
C ALA A 12 -3.75 5.63 -5.45
N ALA A 13 -3.18 4.80 -4.57
CA ALA A 13 -2.27 3.73 -4.94
C ALA A 13 -2.92 2.74 -5.91
N ARG A 14 -4.12 2.25 -5.56
CA ARG A 14 -4.90 1.32 -6.41
C ARG A 14 -5.21 1.95 -7.78
N ALA A 15 -5.61 3.21 -7.83
CA ALA A 15 -5.87 3.94 -9.08
C ALA A 15 -4.61 4.07 -9.95
N ALA A 16 -3.42 4.19 -9.34
CA ALA A 16 -2.14 4.20 -10.04
C ALA A 16 -1.64 2.80 -10.43
N GLY A 17 -2.42 1.73 -10.19
CA GLY A 17 -1.99 0.35 -10.41
C GLY A 17 -0.90 -0.11 -9.43
N ALA A 18 -0.74 0.59 -8.32
CA ALA A 18 0.14 0.25 -7.22
C ALA A 18 -0.63 -0.43 -6.08
N GLU A 19 0.09 -1.21 -5.29
CA GLU A 19 -0.40 -1.70 -4.01
C GLU A 19 -0.39 -0.57 -2.98
N GLY A 20 -1.50 -0.40 -2.27
CA GLY A 20 -1.64 0.52 -1.14
C GLY A 20 -1.77 -0.25 0.17
N VAL A 21 -1.07 0.19 1.21
CA VAL A 21 -1.14 -0.37 2.57
C VAL A 21 -1.57 0.73 3.54
N LEU A 22 -2.66 0.49 4.28
CA LEU A 22 -3.12 1.38 5.34
C LEU A 22 -2.31 1.13 6.62
N VAL A 23 -1.75 2.19 7.22
CA VAL A 23 -1.15 2.19 8.56
C VAL A 23 -1.88 3.24 9.40
N PRO A 24 -2.89 2.83 10.18
CA PRO A 24 -3.71 3.77 10.93
C PRO A 24 -2.92 4.56 11.97
N ASN A 25 -3.34 5.80 12.21
CA ASN A 25 -2.93 6.62 13.35
C ASN A 25 -4.16 7.05 14.16
N THR A 26 -3.97 7.94 15.13
CA THR A 26 -5.05 8.41 16.01
C THR A 26 -6.13 9.24 15.29
N ALA A 27 -5.85 9.72 14.08
CA ALA A 27 -6.78 10.49 13.26
C ALA A 27 -7.51 9.63 12.21
N THR A 28 -7.01 8.43 11.90
CA THR A 28 -7.67 7.47 10.99
C THR A 28 -9.02 7.06 11.56
N ARG A 29 -10.08 7.16 10.75
CA ARG A 29 -11.42 6.83 11.23
C ARG A 29 -11.60 5.32 11.37
N PRO A 30 -12.34 4.82 12.39
CA PRO A 30 -12.60 3.40 12.54
C PRO A 30 -13.23 2.76 11.29
N GLU A 31 -14.07 3.51 10.57
CA GLU A 31 -14.69 3.04 9.33
C GLU A 31 -13.67 2.82 8.21
N GLU A 32 -12.60 3.63 8.15
CA GLU A 32 -11.51 3.44 7.18
C GLU A 32 -10.70 2.18 7.50
N ILE A 33 -10.47 1.92 8.78
CA ILE A 33 -9.76 0.71 9.24
C ILE A 33 -10.61 -0.53 8.94
N ALA A 34 -11.90 -0.49 9.24
CA ALA A 34 -12.82 -1.60 9.03
C ALA A 34 -13.07 -1.92 7.55
N ALA A 35 -12.94 -0.93 6.66
CA ALA A 35 -13.07 -1.10 5.22
C ALA A 35 -11.83 -1.77 4.58
N GLU A 36 -10.67 -1.68 5.23
CA GLU A 36 -9.46 -2.33 4.76
C GLU A 36 -9.35 -3.76 5.30
N ALA A 37 -9.15 -4.72 4.39
CA ALA A 37 -9.12 -6.14 4.75
C ALA A 37 -7.91 -6.51 5.62
N GLU A 38 -6.77 -5.85 5.38
CA GLU A 38 -5.51 -6.12 6.08
C GLU A 38 -4.71 -4.83 6.31
N PRO A 39 -5.17 -3.93 7.19
CA PRO A 39 -4.38 -2.78 7.63
C PRO A 39 -3.13 -3.28 8.37
N ALA A 40 -2.02 -2.57 8.18
CA ALA A 40 -0.81 -2.79 8.95
C ALA A 40 -0.87 -2.02 10.27
N HIS A 41 -0.38 -2.66 11.35
CA HIS A 41 -0.37 -2.06 12.68
C HIS A 41 0.58 -0.85 12.79
N ASP A 42 1.72 -0.92 12.10
CA ASP A 42 2.73 0.12 12.07
C ASP A 42 3.52 0.09 10.76
N VAL A 43 4.31 1.15 10.54
CA VAL A 43 5.12 1.34 9.33
C VAL A 43 6.13 0.21 9.17
N LEU A 44 6.73 -0.27 10.26
CA LEU A 44 7.72 -1.36 10.19
C LEU A 44 7.09 -2.64 9.65
N SER A 45 5.93 -3.02 10.17
CA SER A 45 5.16 -4.18 9.73
C SER A 45 4.73 -4.04 8.28
N ALA A 46 4.31 -2.84 7.86
CA ALA A 46 3.99 -2.54 6.47
C ALA A 46 5.21 -2.73 5.55
N VAL A 47 6.37 -2.19 5.92
CA VAL A 47 7.60 -2.33 5.12
C VAL A 47 8.04 -3.79 5.02
N LEU A 48 8.06 -4.53 6.14
CA LEU A 48 8.45 -5.94 6.14
C LEU A 48 7.51 -6.78 5.27
N ARG A 49 6.21 -6.53 5.30
CA ARG A 49 5.23 -7.18 4.43
C ARG A 49 5.52 -6.92 2.95
N LEU A 50 5.84 -5.67 2.59
CA LEU A 50 6.16 -5.31 1.20
C LEU A 50 7.48 -5.95 0.72
N LEU A 51 8.47 -6.06 1.60
CA LEU A 51 9.76 -6.70 1.31
C LEU A 51 9.68 -8.23 1.20
N ALA A 52 8.76 -8.85 1.94
CA ALA A 52 8.52 -10.30 1.87
C ALA A 52 7.84 -10.74 0.56
N ARG A 53 7.32 -9.78 -0.23
CA ARG A 53 6.64 -10.08 -1.49
C ARG A 53 7.65 -10.50 -2.57
N PRO A 54 7.33 -11.51 -3.39
CA PRO A 54 8.11 -11.82 -4.59
C PRO A 54 8.28 -10.56 -5.44
N ALA A 55 9.50 -10.35 -5.95
CA ALA A 55 9.75 -9.28 -6.90
C ALA A 55 8.80 -9.47 -8.11
N PRO A 56 8.12 -8.42 -8.57
CA PRO A 56 7.33 -8.54 -9.78
C PRO A 56 8.23 -9.00 -10.92
N ALA A 57 7.72 -9.91 -11.77
CA ALA A 57 8.41 -10.30 -12.99
C ALA A 57 8.88 -9.03 -13.70
N SER A 58 10.18 -8.96 -14.01
CA SER A 58 10.80 -7.76 -14.56
C SER A 58 10.00 -7.30 -15.78
N ARG A 59 9.32 -6.15 -15.66
CA ARG A 59 8.80 -5.44 -16.83
C ARG A 59 10.03 -5.04 -17.63
N THR A 60 10.33 -5.77 -18.70
CA THR A 60 11.32 -5.35 -19.68
C THR A 60 10.91 -3.97 -20.17
N HIS A 61 11.58 -2.94 -19.65
CA HIS A 61 11.35 -1.58 -20.06
C HIS A 61 11.96 -1.45 -21.45
N ARG A 62 11.15 -1.71 -22.47
CA ARG A 62 11.55 -1.56 -23.87
C ARG A 62 11.87 -0.07 -24.05
N ARG A 63 13.16 0.29 -24.17
CA ARG A 63 13.57 1.66 -24.51
C ARG A 63 12.90 2.05 -25.82
N PRO A 64 12.23 3.22 -25.92
CA PRO A 64 11.82 3.74 -27.21
C PRO A 64 13.08 4.08 -28.03
N ALA A 65 13.03 3.74 -29.31
CA ALA A 65 14.09 3.99 -30.30
C ALA A 65 14.14 5.47 -30.72
#